data_AF-A0A372L7D5-F1
#
_entry.id   AF-A0A372L7D5-F1
#
_cell.length_a   1.000
_cell.length_b   1.000
_cell.length_c   1.000
_cell.angle_alpha   90.00
_cell.angle_beta   90.00
_cell.angle_gamma   90.00
#
_symmetry.space_group_name_H-M   'P 1'
#
loop_
_entity.id
_entity.type
_entity.pdbx_description
1 polymer ?
#
loop_
_entity_poly.entity_id
_entity_poly.type
_entity_poly.pdbx_seq_one_letter_code
_entity_poly.pdbx_strand_id
1 'polypeptide(L)'
;MTELQRFIEKTCATYGGNGQCLLDRPCIYFKGSGRCSYAENAVIPGDAKIERKYRLERGAKLAGDYCESCQSPYKRKSNRQKYCPPCSKEEERKKKNYRNRKYRMTVS
;
A
#
# COMPACT_ATOMS: atom_id res chain seq x y z
N MET A 1 2.55 3.67 -15.12
CA MET A 1 2.90 2.40 -14.47
C MET A 1 2.46 2.44 -13.01
N THR A 2 1.64 1.49 -12.55
CA THR A 2 1.11 1.44 -11.17
C THR A 2 2.16 0.97 -10.17
N GLU A 3 1.92 1.15 -8.86
CA GLU A 3 2.79 0.59 -7.82
C GLU A 3 2.88 -0.94 -7.90
N LEU A 4 1.76 -1.62 -8.19
CA LEU A 4 1.72 -3.07 -8.40
C LEU A 4 2.61 -3.49 -9.58
N GLN A 5 2.56 -2.77 -10.71
CA GLN A 5 3.40 -3.06 -11.87
C GLN A 5 4.89 -2.91 -11.53
N ARG A 6 5.28 -1.83 -10.84
CA ARG A 6 6.67 -1.64 -10.38
C ARG A 6 7.13 -2.72 -9.41
N PHE A 7 6.23 -3.19 -8.55
CA PHE A 7 6.52 -4.27 -7.61
C PHE A 7 6.70 -5.60 -8.33
N ILE A 8 5.83 -5.93 -9.28
CA ILE A 8 5.94 -7.16 -10.08
C ILE A 8 7.21 -7.13 -10.92
N GLU A 9 7.55 -6.01 -11.55
CA GLU A 9 8.78 -5.89 -12.34
C GLU A 9 10.05 -6.16 -11.53
N LYS A 10 10.06 -5.77 -10.24
CA LYS A 10 11.23 -5.95 -9.35
C LYS A 10 11.26 -7.29 -8.64
N THR A 11 10.10 -7.84 -8.29
CA THR A 11 10.01 -8.96 -7.34
C THR A 11 9.55 -10.27 -7.99
N CYS A 12 8.85 -10.21 -9.13
CA CYS A 12 8.30 -11.40 -9.76
C CYS A 12 9.39 -12.18 -10.52
N ALA A 13 9.75 -13.36 -9.99
CA ALA A 13 10.76 -14.24 -10.60
C ALA A 13 10.42 -14.69 -12.04
N THR A 14 9.13 -14.70 -12.41
CA THR A 14 8.69 -15.09 -13.75
C THR A 14 8.56 -13.89 -14.71
N TYR A 15 8.89 -12.67 -14.30
CA TYR A 15 8.83 -11.51 -15.19
C TYR A 15 10.13 -11.40 -16.00
N GLY A 16 10.01 -11.47 -17.33
CA GLY A 16 11.14 -11.48 -18.27
C GLY A 16 11.49 -10.10 -18.85
N GLY A 17 10.80 -9.03 -18.44
CA GLY A 17 10.96 -7.68 -18.99
C GLY A 17 9.98 -7.36 -20.13
N ASN A 18 9.92 -6.08 -20.53
CA ASN A 18 9.10 -5.58 -21.65
C ASN A 18 7.60 -5.97 -21.59
N GLY A 19 7.06 -6.18 -20.40
CA GLY A 19 5.68 -6.64 -20.21
C GLY A 19 5.45 -8.11 -20.56
N GLN A 20 6.49 -8.94 -20.62
CA GLN A 20 6.44 -10.38 -20.88
C GLN A 20 6.89 -11.19 -19.66
N CYS A 21 6.33 -12.38 -19.52
CA CYS A 21 6.76 -13.39 -18.56
C CYS A 21 7.74 -14.36 -19.22
N LEU A 22 8.48 -15.11 -18.39
CA LEU A 22 9.24 -16.28 -18.80
C LEU A 22 8.28 -17.21 -19.56
N LEU A 23 8.64 -17.64 -20.78
CA LEU A 23 7.81 -18.35 -21.79
C LEU A 23 7.04 -17.46 -22.80
N ASP A 24 7.48 -16.23 -23.06
CA ASP A 24 6.92 -15.30 -24.08
C ASP A 24 5.43 -14.96 -23.92
N ARG A 25 4.86 -15.26 -22.75
CA ARG A 25 3.47 -14.94 -22.44
C ARG A 25 3.37 -13.46 -22.03
N PRO A 26 2.36 -12.72 -22.54
CA PRO A 26 2.15 -11.35 -22.08
C PRO A 26 1.80 -11.34 -20.60
N CYS A 27 2.46 -10.47 -19.83
CA CYS A 27 2.13 -10.32 -18.42
C CYS A 27 0.77 -9.63 -18.28
N ILE A 28 -0.16 -10.29 -17.58
CA ILE A 28 -1.55 -9.82 -17.42
C ILE A 28 -1.61 -8.43 -16.79
N TYR A 29 -0.66 -8.08 -15.92
CA TYR A 29 -0.64 -6.76 -15.28
C TYR A 29 -0.14 -5.62 -16.18
N PHE A 30 0.48 -5.93 -17.33
CA PHE A 30 1.05 -4.93 -18.24
C PHE A 30 0.33 -4.87 -19.58
N LYS A 31 -0.07 -6.01 -20.14
CA LYS A 31 -0.60 -6.12 -21.51
C LYS A 31 -1.95 -6.86 -21.58
N GLY A 32 -2.64 -7.05 -20.46
CA GLY A 32 -3.89 -7.80 -20.42
C GLY A 32 -4.85 -7.38 -19.32
N SER A 33 -5.90 -8.18 -19.19
CA SER A 33 -6.89 -8.08 -18.10
C SER A 33 -7.12 -9.49 -17.55
N GLY A 34 -7.26 -9.63 -16.24
CA GLY A 34 -7.43 -10.92 -15.59
C GLY A 34 -6.74 -11.02 -14.25
N ARG A 35 -6.41 -12.26 -13.85
CA ARG A 35 -5.70 -12.60 -12.62
C ARG A 35 -4.52 -13.50 -12.93
N CYS A 36 -3.43 -13.31 -12.21
CA CYS A 36 -2.27 -14.20 -12.26
C CYS A 36 -2.18 -14.93 -10.92
N SER A 37 -2.53 -16.22 -10.90
CA SER A 37 -2.53 -17.04 -9.68
C SER A 37 -1.15 -17.10 -9.02
N TYR A 38 -0.08 -17.15 -9.82
CA TYR A 38 1.29 -17.11 -9.30
C TYR A 38 1.58 -15.79 -8.57
N ALA A 39 1.27 -14.65 -9.20
CA ALA A 39 1.50 -13.36 -8.57
C ALA A 39 0.64 -13.17 -7.32
N GLU A 40 -0.63 -13.57 -7.35
CA GLU A 40 -1.54 -13.45 -6.20
C GLU A 40 -1.10 -14.26 -4.97
N ASN A 41 -0.50 -15.43 -5.18
CA ASN A 41 -0.15 -16.34 -4.08
C ASN A 41 1.33 -16.23 -3.65
N ALA A 42 2.24 -15.92 -4.56
CA ALA A 42 3.68 -15.96 -4.30
C ALA A 42 4.36 -14.58 -4.32
N VAL A 43 3.88 -13.63 -5.13
CA VAL A 43 4.58 -12.35 -5.32
C VAL A 43 3.94 -11.24 -4.48
N ILE A 44 2.64 -11.00 -4.68
CA ILE A 44 1.88 -9.92 -4.04
C ILE A 44 1.93 -9.99 -2.51
N PRO A 45 1.83 -11.18 -1.85
CA PRO A 45 1.95 -11.27 -0.39
C PRO A 45 3.32 -10.85 0.16
N GLY A 46 4.34 -10.69 -0.69
CA GLY A 46 5.66 -10.19 -0.30
C GLY A 46 5.67 -8.72 0.16
N ASP A 47 4.64 -7.94 -0.18
CA ASP A 47 4.45 -6.58 0.34
C ASP A 47 3.00 -6.37 0.78
N ALA A 48 2.81 -6.28 2.10
CA ALA A 48 1.50 -6.12 2.72
C ALA A 48 0.73 -4.87 2.25
N LYS A 49 1.42 -3.80 1.83
CA LYS A 49 0.75 -2.59 1.30
C LYS A 49 0.24 -2.84 -0.11
N ILE A 50 1.04 -3.47 -0.96
CA ILE A 50 0.66 -3.85 -2.33
C ILE A 50 -0.48 -4.85 -2.29
N GLU A 51 -0.38 -5.88 -1.44
CA GLU A 51 -1.44 -6.86 -1.24
C GLU A 51 -2.76 -6.20 -0.82
N ARG A 52 -2.68 -5.29 0.15
CA ARG A 52 -3.85 -4.55 0.63
C ARG A 52 -4.52 -3.76 -0.50
N LYS A 53 -3.74 -2.98 -1.25
CA LYS A 53 -4.24 -2.19 -2.39
C LYS A 53 -4.87 -3.10 -3.44
N TYR A 54 -4.17 -4.18 -3.80
CA TYR A 54 -4.64 -5.16 -4.77
C TYR A 54 -5.99 -5.78 -4.36
N ARG A 55 -6.12 -6.20 -3.10
CA ARG A 55 -7.35 -6.79 -2.55
C ARG A 55 -8.50 -5.77 -2.51
N LEU A 56 -8.23 -4.51 -2.12
CA LEU A 56 -9.25 -3.44 -2.09
C LEU A 56 -9.79 -3.11 -3.49
N GLU A 57 -8.91 -2.97 -4.48
CA GLU A 57 -9.31 -2.72 -5.88
C GLU A 57 -10.21 -3.83 -6.43
N ARG A 58 -10.05 -5.05 -5.92
CA ARG A 58 -10.86 -6.23 -6.27
C ARG A 58 -12.06 -6.46 -5.35
N GLY A 59 -12.37 -5.54 -4.45
CA GLY A 59 -13.52 -5.60 -3.55
C GLY A 59 -13.41 -6.64 -2.43
N ALA A 60 -12.21 -7.18 -2.18
CA ALA A 60 -12.02 -8.14 -1.10
C ALA A 60 -12.00 -7.42 0.27
N LYS A 61 -12.74 -7.98 1.24
CA LYS A 61 -12.66 -7.56 2.63
C LYS A 61 -11.28 -7.98 3.18
N LEU A 62 -10.51 -7.01 3.64
CA LEU A 62 -9.25 -7.27 4.32
C LEU A 62 -9.52 -7.65 5.76
N ALA A 63 -9.02 -8.81 6.16
CA ALA A 63 -8.93 -9.17 7.57
C ALA A 63 -7.73 -8.45 8.18
N GLY A 64 -7.95 -7.68 9.25
CA GLY A 64 -6.88 -7.05 10.02
C GLY A 64 -6.92 -5.53 10.07
N ASP A 65 -6.03 -5.00 10.90
CA ASP A 65 -5.94 -3.58 11.22
C ASP A 65 -4.80 -2.92 10.43
N TYR A 66 -5.11 -1.84 9.73
CA TYR A 66 -4.17 -1.14 8.84
C TYR A 66 -4.15 0.35 9.12
N CYS A 67 -2.96 0.94 9.08
CA CYS A 67 -2.79 2.35 9.35
C CYS A 67 -3.41 3.19 8.22
N GLU A 68 -4.26 4.16 8.55
CA GLU A 68 -4.88 5.03 7.54
C GLU A 68 -3.85 5.91 6.79
N SER A 69 -2.69 6.19 7.40
CA SER A 69 -1.63 7.00 6.80
C SER A 69 -0.67 6.17 5.94
N CYS A 70 0.05 5.20 6.52
CA CYS A 70 1.07 4.45 5.81
C CYS A 70 0.60 3.13 5.21
N GLN A 71 -0.64 2.73 5.49
CA GLN A 71 -1.29 1.50 5.01
C GLN A 71 -0.64 0.20 5.48
N SER A 72 0.37 0.26 6.34
CA SER A 72 0.98 -0.92 6.94
C SER A 72 0.03 -1.61 7.92
N PRO A 73 0.06 -2.96 8.00
CA PRO A 73 -0.65 -3.69 9.05
C PRO A 73 -0.07 -3.35 10.42
N TYR A 74 -0.93 -3.23 11.42
CA TYR A 74 -0.53 -3.03 12.82
C TYR A 74 -1.64 -3.51 13.76
N LYS A 75 -1.30 -3.96 14.96
CA LYS A 75 -2.33 -4.29 15.97
C LYS A 75 -2.87 -3.01 16.61
N ARG A 76 -4.18 -2.73 16.46
CA ARG A 76 -4.81 -1.62 17.20
C ARG A 76 -4.84 -1.95 18.69
N LYS A 77 -4.63 -0.91 19.51
CA LYS A 77 -4.88 -0.98 20.96
C LYS A 77 -6.28 -0.51 21.34
N SER A 78 -6.97 0.19 20.43
CA SER A 78 -8.31 0.73 20.62
C SER A 78 -9.02 0.85 19.28
N ASN A 79 -10.35 0.68 19.27
CA ASN A 79 -11.19 0.86 18.09
C ASN A 79 -11.09 2.28 17.49
N ARG A 80 -10.75 3.28 18.31
CA ARG A 80 -10.55 4.67 17.85
C ARG A 80 -9.18 4.91 17.21
N GLN A 81 -8.24 3.96 17.33
CA GLN A 81 -6.90 4.12 16.79
C GLN A 81 -6.94 3.99 15.26
N LYS A 82 -6.58 5.07 14.58
CA LYS A 82 -6.54 5.16 13.10
C LYS A 82 -5.14 4.94 12.53
N TYR A 83 -4.12 5.31 13.30
CA TYR A 83 -2.74 5.32 12.87
C TYR A 83 -1.90 4.33 13.69
N CYS A 84 -0.91 3.71 13.04
CA CYS A 84 0.14 3.00 13.76
C CYS A 84 0.95 4.00 14.61
N PRO A 85 1.67 3.54 15.65
CA PRO A 85 2.40 4.41 16.57
C PRO A 85 3.30 5.48 15.91
N PRO A 86 4.12 5.18 14.88
CA PRO A 86 4.95 6.20 14.25
C PRO A 86 4.12 7.25 13.50
N CYS A 87 3.10 6.83 12.75
CA CYS A 87 2.22 7.76 12.04
C CYS A 87 1.38 8.63 12.99
N SER A 88 0.97 8.09 14.15
CA SER A 88 0.25 8.87 15.17
C SER A 88 1.10 10.03 15.68
N LYS A 89 2.36 9.77 16.04
CA LYS A 89 3.30 10.79 16.51
C LYS A 89 3.52 11.89 15.47
N GLU A 90 3.64 11.49 14.20
CA GLU A 90 3.83 12.44 13.10
C GLU A 90 2.60 13.33 12.89
N GLU A 91 1.38 12.76 12.95
CA GLU A 91 0.15 13.56 12.87
C GLU A 91 -0.07 14.48 14.07
N GLU A 92 0.30 14.05 15.27
CA GLU A 92 0.30 14.91 16.46
C GLU A 92 1.26 16.09 16.29
N ARG A 93 2.46 15.84 15.78
CA ARG A 93 3.46 16.88 15.48
C ARG A 93 2.92 17.90 14.48
N LYS A 94 2.32 17.45 13.38
CA LYS A 94 1.70 18.34 12.37
C LYS A 94 0.60 19.20 12.97
N LYS A 95 -0.31 18.60 13.75
CA LYS A 95 -1.40 19.32 14.42
C LYS A 95 -0.88 20.35 15.41
N LYS A 96 0.14 20.01 16.21
CA LYS A 96 0.80 20.94 17.13
C LYS A 96 1.39 22.13 16.38
N ASN A 97 2.14 21.88 15.31
CA ASN A 97 2.74 22.94 14.50
C ASN A 97 1.68 23.84 13.86
N TYR A 98 0.60 23.27 13.36
CA TYR A 98 -0.53 24.04 12.81
C TYR A 98 -1.16 24.96 13.86
N ARG A 99 -1.44 24.46 15.07
CA ARG A 99 -1.97 25.25 16.18
C ARG A 99 -1.03 26.39 16.57
N ASN A 100 0.26 26.12 16.69
CA ASN A 100 1.27 27.13 17.03
C ASN A 100 1.37 28.22 15.96
N ARG A 101 1.33 27.84 14.68
CA ARG A 101 1.32 28.81 13.57
C ARG A 101 0.09 29.71 13.63
N LYS A 102 -1.10 29.12 13.83
CA LYS A 102 -2.35 29.88 13.95
C LYS A 102 -2.30 30.84 15.13
N TYR A 103 -1.83 30.39 16.29
CA TYR A 103 -1.68 31.24 17.47
C TYR A 103 -0.75 32.43 17.21
N ARG A 104 0.41 32.22 16.59
CA ARG A 104 1.32 33.32 16.26
C ARG A 104 0.68 34.36 15.33
N MET A 105 -0.13 33.92 14.37
CA MET A 105 -0.84 34.82 13.45
C MET A 105 -1.98 35.60 14.11
N THR A 106 -2.56 35.10 15.20
CA THR A 106 -3.65 35.78 15.92
C THR A 106 -3.18 36.74 17.01
N VAL A 107 -1.91 36.63 17.43
CA VAL A 107 -1.33 37.44 18.52
C VAL A 107 -0.22 38.38 17.98
N SER A 108 -0.11 38.50 16.64
CA SER A 108 0.65 39.57 15.97
C SER A 108 -0.33 40.62 15.46
#